data_AF-A0A660QL60-F1
#
_entry.id   AF-A0A660QL60-F1
#
_cell.length_a   1.000
_cell.length_b   1.000
_cell.length_c   1.000
_cell.angle_alpha   90.00
_cell.angle_beta   90.00
_cell.angle_gamma   90.00
#
_symmetry.space_group_name_H-M   'P 1'
#
loop_
_entity.id
_entity.type
_entity.pdbx_description
1 polymer ?
#
loop_
_entity_poly.entity_id
_entity_poly.type
_entity_poly.pdbx_seq_one_letter_code
_entity_poly.pdbx_strand_id
1 'polypeptide(L)'
;IVEPAKNGKIVVLQLHGVPDLRHSVCSTPAERFQEFVEYLARENFNVIAMRDLEKYVDFDHLPDDLLIRQRFHRPDEPMVIPLKLDKSKITIENFLGFGAEWDSYSYDKNNVDEKDFSIIEERIEWMRIPLLRVMMLARWCYLGNGEYDWDTPDMKGLYRHLDLCQKLGITVFLTEWGCNGDWLEVPDVENIGDKKYAEIIGTYLGYLINTKNYTCIKSFILVNEPNLGRYEWEPWKAGVENLSAELEKRGLDKKVVFAGSDQSNGDDWHEMAVDQLQDYFGIYDNHKYANDEMVRPGRLYDYFKNLNDYALEHDNKAKNKPFIVGEAGLNNFAKHPFGNEKIDTVYYGVFMADYAVQAVNAGSSAVFNWMLDDNSHAGFYWGLWKDKKNGLKLRPYFYVWSLLTRYFPPESTVYDVGKVSDDVRILAVGIPKKNGEKDWSFCFVNRGEQPVKIELQVPGAGLRKFRQYLYSEESAKADNNGFPMPSVESELNLSEGMEIICAGESVGVFTTLAGFEDEEESH
;
A
#
# COMPACT_ATOMS: atom_id res chain seq x y z
N ILE A 1 -15.31 29.29 39.48
CA ILE A 1 -15.96 28.54 38.36
C ILE A 1 -17.44 28.31 38.64
N VAL A 2 -17.81 27.72 39.78
CA VAL A 2 -19.22 27.39 40.09
C VAL A 2 -20.02 28.49 40.79
N GLU A 3 -19.36 29.54 41.27
CA GLU A 3 -20.01 30.70 41.92
C GLU A 3 -21.17 31.33 41.11
N PRO A 4 -21.13 31.41 39.77
CA PRO A 4 -22.23 31.93 38.97
C PRO A 4 -23.48 31.03 38.92
N ALA A 5 -23.42 29.77 39.37
CA ALA A 5 -24.53 28.83 39.37
C ALA A 5 -25.53 29.12 40.52
N LYS A 6 -26.14 30.30 40.49
CA LYS A 6 -27.17 30.78 41.42
C LYS A 6 -28.33 31.36 40.62
N ASN A 7 -29.50 31.50 41.27
CA ASN A 7 -30.69 32.16 40.68
C ASN A 7 -31.13 31.56 39.34
N GLY A 8 -31.19 30.22 39.26
CA GLY A 8 -31.62 29.51 38.05
C GLY A 8 -30.56 29.39 36.95
N LYS A 9 -29.34 29.89 37.18
CA LYS A 9 -28.21 29.70 36.26
C LYS A 9 -27.52 28.37 36.51
N ILE A 10 -27.17 27.68 35.44
CA ILE A 10 -26.40 26.44 35.47
C ILE A 10 -24.94 26.70 35.06
N VAL A 11 -24.03 25.90 35.60
CA VAL A 11 -22.65 25.81 35.13
C VAL A 11 -22.42 24.38 34.70
N VAL A 12 -21.92 24.19 33.47
CA VAL A 12 -21.56 22.88 32.94
C VAL A 12 -20.07 22.65 33.20
N LEU A 13 -19.75 21.57 33.92
CA LEU A 13 -18.38 21.15 34.17
C LEU A 13 -18.06 19.97 33.24
N GLN A 14 -17.09 20.16 32.35
CA GLN A 14 -16.57 19.08 31.50
C GLN A 14 -15.21 18.63 32.02
N LEU A 15 -15.07 17.33 32.25
CA LEU A 15 -13.81 16.67 32.60
C LEU A 15 -13.47 15.70 31.46
N HIS A 16 -12.25 15.79 30.92
CA HIS A 16 -11.82 14.97 29.77
C HIS A 16 -11.74 13.47 30.12
N GLY A 17 -11.41 13.13 31.37
CA GLY A 17 -11.54 11.76 31.90
C GLY A 17 -11.12 11.66 33.37
N VAL A 18 -11.69 10.68 34.09
CA VAL A 18 -11.44 10.44 35.52
C VAL A 18 -11.09 8.96 35.78
N PRO A 19 -9.81 8.57 35.66
CA PRO A 19 -8.76 9.26 34.91
C PRO A 19 -8.90 9.03 33.40
N ASP A 20 -8.43 9.97 32.59
CA ASP A 20 -8.15 9.73 31.17
C ASP A 20 -6.83 8.95 31.07
N LEU A 21 -6.91 7.69 30.60
CA LEU A 21 -5.75 6.80 30.42
C LEU A 21 -5.05 7.01 29.06
N ARG A 22 -5.65 7.81 28.16
CA ARG A 22 -5.22 8.01 26.77
C ARG A 22 -4.54 9.37 26.57
N HIS A 23 -4.95 10.40 27.32
CA HIS A 23 -4.37 11.75 27.27
C HIS A 23 -4.01 12.25 28.68
N SER A 24 -2.80 11.90 29.15
CA SER A 24 -2.35 12.19 30.52
C SER A 24 -2.33 13.68 30.87
N VAL A 25 -2.13 14.55 29.88
CA VAL A 25 -2.07 16.02 30.05
C VAL A 25 -3.41 16.66 30.42
N CYS A 26 -4.54 15.99 30.17
CA CYS A 26 -5.89 16.47 30.48
C CYS A 26 -6.64 15.56 31.47
N SER A 27 -5.95 14.57 32.03
CA SER A 27 -6.52 13.59 32.96
C SER A 27 -6.78 14.22 34.34
N THR A 28 -7.96 13.95 34.90
CA THR A 28 -8.27 14.31 36.29
C THR A 28 -8.12 13.07 37.18
N PRO A 29 -7.20 13.05 38.16
CA PRO A 29 -7.10 11.93 39.10
C PRO A 29 -8.41 11.69 39.85
N ALA A 30 -8.70 10.43 40.20
CA ALA A 30 -9.94 10.06 40.87
C ALA A 30 -10.10 10.77 42.23
N GLU A 31 -9.00 10.92 42.97
CA GLU A 31 -8.97 11.63 44.26
C GLU A 31 -9.35 13.10 44.07
N ARG A 32 -8.86 13.73 43.01
CA ARG A 32 -9.15 15.13 42.72
C ARG A 32 -10.59 15.34 42.25
N PHE A 33 -11.14 14.40 41.50
CA PHE A 33 -12.55 14.40 41.16
C PHE A 33 -13.43 14.27 42.41
N GLN A 34 -13.07 13.38 43.34
CA GLN A 34 -13.79 13.23 44.61
C GLN A 34 -13.80 14.54 45.40
N GLU A 35 -12.66 15.23 45.51
CA GLU A 35 -12.59 16.55 46.16
C GLU A 35 -13.52 17.59 45.51
N PHE A 36 -13.66 17.57 44.18
CA PHE A 36 -14.59 18.45 43.48
C PHE A 36 -16.04 18.15 43.85
N VAL A 37 -16.43 16.87 43.83
CA VAL A 37 -17.80 16.45 44.17
C VAL A 37 -18.12 16.75 45.64
N GLU A 38 -17.18 16.50 46.55
CA GLU A 38 -17.33 16.82 47.98
C GLU A 38 -17.48 18.32 48.23
N TYR A 39 -16.71 19.15 47.52
CA TYR A 39 -16.86 20.60 47.58
C TYR A 39 -18.26 21.03 47.12
N LEU A 40 -18.74 20.51 45.99
CA LEU A 40 -20.07 20.85 45.47
C LEU A 40 -21.19 20.44 46.45
N ALA A 41 -21.06 19.27 47.07
CA ALA A 41 -21.99 18.82 48.10
C ALA A 41 -21.97 19.73 49.34
N ARG A 42 -20.78 20.10 49.83
CA ARG A 42 -20.62 20.98 51.01
C ARG A 42 -21.22 22.36 50.79
N GLU A 43 -21.09 22.89 49.58
CA GLU A 43 -21.65 24.20 49.21
C GLU A 43 -23.13 24.11 48.77
N ASN A 44 -23.79 22.97 48.98
CA ASN A 44 -25.19 22.70 48.65
C ASN A 44 -25.56 22.91 47.17
N PHE A 45 -24.64 22.62 46.24
CA PHE A 45 -24.99 22.57 44.82
C PHE A 45 -25.78 21.30 44.50
N ASN A 46 -26.82 21.43 43.68
CA ASN A 46 -27.46 20.27 43.06
C ASN A 46 -26.66 19.85 41.83
N VAL A 47 -26.10 18.64 41.84
CA VAL A 47 -25.28 18.11 40.75
C VAL A 47 -26.07 17.08 39.97
N ILE A 48 -26.22 17.30 38.66
CA ILE A 48 -26.90 16.39 37.75
C ILE A 48 -25.83 15.76 36.85
N ALA A 49 -25.73 14.43 36.87
CA ALA A 49 -24.87 13.73 35.92
C ALA A 49 -25.47 13.82 34.51
N MET A 50 -24.63 13.84 33.46
CA MET A 50 -25.11 13.93 32.08
C MET A 50 -26.13 12.84 31.71
N ARG A 51 -25.97 11.61 32.23
CA ARG A 51 -26.93 10.51 32.04
C ARG A 51 -28.31 10.79 32.66
N ASP A 52 -28.36 11.60 33.71
CA ASP A 52 -29.57 11.94 34.44
C ASP A 52 -30.21 13.24 33.93
N LEU A 53 -29.55 13.93 32.99
CA LEU A 53 -30.02 15.17 32.39
C LEU A 53 -31.35 14.97 31.65
N GLU A 54 -31.59 13.77 31.13
CA GLU A 54 -32.83 13.41 30.42
C GLU A 54 -34.09 13.68 31.25
N LYS A 55 -33.99 13.63 32.59
CA LYS A 55 -35.11 13.85 33.51
C LYS A 55 -35.53 15.32 33.62
N TYR A 56 -34.69 16.22 33.10
CA TYR A 56 -34.82 17.67 33.26
C TYR A 56 -34.96 18.42 31.93
N VAL A 57 -34.85 17.71 30.80
CA VAL A 57 -34.95 18.28 29.46
C VAL A 57 -36.22 17.78 28.80
N ASP A 58 -37.05 18.71 28.33
CA ASP A 58 -38.18 18.39 27.45
C ASP A 58 -37.64 18.22 26.03
N PHE A 59 -37.40 16.97 25.63
CA PHE A 59 -36.90 16.65 24.29
C PHE A 59 -37.96 16.85 23.19
N ASP A 60 -39.24 16.94 23.56
CA ASP A 60 -40.32 17.22 22.60
C ASP A 60 -40.43 18.72 22.30
N HIS A 61 -39.84 19.57 23.15
CA HIS A 61 -39.83 21.04 23.00
C HIS A 61 -38.43 21.63 23.26
N LEU A 62 -37.48 21.31 22.38
CA LEU A 62 -36.13 21.89 22.45
C LEU A 62 -36.17 23.41 22.17
N PRO A 63 -35.35 24.22 22.88
CA PRO A 63 -35.22 25.64 22.59
C PRO A 63 -34.57 25.86 21.21
N ASP A 64 -34.93 26.96 20.55
CA ASP A 64 -34.30 27.39 19.29
C ASP A 64 -32.78 27.58 19.50
N ASP A 65 -31.96 26.68 18.95
CA ASP A 65 -30.51 26.81 18.93
C ASP A 65 -30.09 27.62 17.70
N LEU A 66 -29.90 28.93 17.92
CA LEU A 66 -29.45 29.89 16.91
C LEU A 66 -28.08 29.55 16.29
N LEU A 67 -27.31 28.63 16.87
CA LEU A 67 -26.00 28.20 16.39
C LEU A 67 -26.00 26.78 15.81
N ILE A 68 -27.15 26.09 15.73
CA ILE A 68 -27.20 24.70 15.26
C ILE A 68 -26.67 24.52 13.84
N ARG A 69 -26.92 25.51 12.96
CA ARG A 69 -26.42 25.56 11.58
C ARG A 69 -24.93 25.92 11.46
N GLN A 70 -24.35 26.53 12.50
CA GLN A 70 -22.92 26.86 12.56
C GLN A 70 -22.10 25.75 13.25
N ARG A 71 -22.68 25.05 14.23
CA ARG A 71 -22.05 23.92 14.93
C ARG A 71 -22.11 22.62 14.13
N PHE A 72 -23.14 22.46 13.32
CA PHE A 72 -23.37 21.30 12.47
C PHE A 72 -23.63 21.81 11.05
N HIS A 73 -22.58 22.24 10.34
CA HIS A 73 -22.67 22.29 8.89
C HIS A 73 -22.61 20.85 8.37
N ARG A 74 -23.72 20.12 8.55
CA ARG A 74 -24.00 18.93 7.75
C ARG A 74 -24.50 19.47 6.42
N PRO A 75 -23.80 19.27 5.29
CA PRO A 75 -24.46 19.47 4.02
C PRO A 75 -25.62 18.46 3.99
N ASP A 76 -26.86 18.95 3.88
CA ASP A 76 -28.07 18.11 3.88
C ASP A 76 -28.10 17.12 2.69
N GLU A 77 -27.21 17.31 1.70
CA GLU A 77 -27.01 16.41 0.57
C GLU A 77 -25.50 16.12 0.38
N PRO A 78 -25.11 14.86 0.10
CA PRO A 78 -23.72 14.50 -0.15
C PRO A 78 -23.16 15.28 -1.35
N MET A 79 -21.88 15.66 -1.28
CA MET A 79 -21.17 16.28 -2.41
C MET A 79 -21.33 15.39 -3.65
N VAL A 80 -21.77 15.99 -4.76
CA VAL A 80 -21.94 15.29 -6.04
C VAL A 80 -20.72 15.51 -6.93
N ILE A 81 -20.11 14.42 -7.36
CA ILE A 81 -18.94 14.37 -8.22
C ILE A 81 -19.37 13.79 -9.58
N PRO A 82 -19.53 14.63 -10.62
CA PRO A 82 -19.74 14.12 -11.96
C PRO A 82 -18.43 13.56 -12.53
N LEU A 83 -18.41 12.27 -12.88
CA LEU A 83 -17.26 11.59 -13.47
C LEU A 83 -17.63 11.02 -14.84
N LYS A 84 -17.38 11.78 -15.89
CA LYS A 84 -17.49 11.29 -17.27
C LYS A 84 -16.10 10.99 -17.81
N LEU A 85 -15.81 9.72 -18.07
CA LEU A 85 -14.48 9.28 -18.47
C LEU A 85 -14.13 9.76 -19.88
N ASP A 86 -13.07 10.55 -20.01
CA ASP A 86 -12.45 10.90 -21.28
C ASP A 86 -11.37 9.87 -21.64
N LYS A 87 -11.74 8.90 -22.47
CA LYS A 87 -10.85 7.80 -22.88
C LYS A 87 -9.64 8.24 -23.71
N SER A 88 -9.55 9.52 -24.11
CA SER A 88 -8.37 10.07 -24.78
C SER A 88 -7.28 10.55 -23.82
N LYS A 89 -7.61 10.75 -22.54
CA LYS A 89 -6.65 11.14 -21.50
C LYS A 89 -6.16 9.90 -20.75
N ILE A 90 -5.00 9.42 -21.16
CA ILE A 90 -4.37 8.23 -20.60
C ILE A 90 -3.20 8.67 -19.72
N THR A 91 -3.18 8.18 -18.48
CA THR A 91 -2.02 8.31 -17.59
C THR A 91 -1.01 7.22 -17.89
N ILE A 92 -1.48 5.97 -18.05
CA ILE A 92 -0.63 4.78 -18.26
C ILE A 92 -1.31 3.85 -19.26
N GLU A 93 -0.62 3.47 -20.35
CA GLU A 93 -1.16 2.56 -21.36
C GLU A 93 -1.05 1.08 -20.97
N ASN A 94 0.03 0.73 -20.26
CA ASN A 94 0.36 -0.64 -19.85
C ASN A 94 0.69 -0.67 -18.35
N PHE A 95 -0.33 -0.62 -17.51
CA PHE A 95 -0.17 -0.75 -16.07
C PHE A 95 0.39 -2.13 -15.73
N LEU A 96 1.39 -2.19 -14.85
CA LEU A 96 2.00 -3.47 -14.44
C LEU A 96 1.23 -4.11 -13.28
N GLY A 97 0.57 -3.32 -12.43
CA GLY A 97 -0.25 -3.83 -11.33
C GLY A 97 0.20 -3.37 -9.95
N PHE A 98 -0.51 -3.84 -8.94
CA PHE A 98 -0.12 -3.70 -7.54
C PHE A 98 0.63 -4.95 -7.09
N GLY A 99 1.61 -4.79 -6.20
CA GLY A 99 2.45 -5.87 -5.69
C GLY A 99 2.75 -5.73 -4.20
N ALA A 100 3.71 -6.53 -3.74
CA ALA A 100 4.23 -6.50 -2.37
C ALA A 100 5.69 -6.97 -2.34
N GLU A 101 6.47 -6.59 -1.32
CA GLU A 101 7.67 -7.36 -0.94
C GLU A 101 7.22 -8.71 -0.34
N TRP A 102 7.91 -9.80 -0.71
CA TRP A 102 7.68 -11.11 -0.12
C TRP A 102 9.00 -11.88 0.04
N ASP A 103 9.57 -11.80 1.25
CA ASP A 103 10.90 -12.34 1.51
C ASP A 103 10.84 -13.69 2.22
N SER A 104 11.71 -14.61 1.83
CA SER A 104 11.85 -15.90 2.50
C SER A 104 12.63 -15.85 3.81
N TYR A 105 13.19 -14.69 4.18
CA TYR A 105 14.31 -14.56 5.12
C TYR A 105 14.06 -15.10 6.54
N SER A 106 12.83 -15.04 7.03
CA SER A 106 12.48 -15.48 8.38
C SER A 106 11.45 -16.60 8.44
N TYR A 107 11.08 -17.20 7.30
CA TYR A 107 10.12 -18.30 7.26
C TYR A 107 10.58 -19.51 8.09
N ASP A 108 11.83 -19.93 7.94
CA ASP A 108 12.39 -21.04 8.73
C ASP A 108 12.51 -20.68 10.21
N LYS A 109 12.93 -19.44 10.52
CA LYS A 109 13.02 -18.94 11.91
C LYS A 109 11.65 -18.90 12.60
N ASN A 110 10.61 -18.60 11.83
CA ASN A 110 9.22 -18.62 12.28
C ASN A 110 8.59 -20.02 12.22
N ASN A 111 9.34 -21.04 11.81
CA ASN A 111 8.94 -22.43 11.66
C ASN A 111 7.73 -22.61 10.73
N VAL A 112 7.64 -21.84 9.65
CA VAL A 112 6.57 -21.97 8.64
C VAL A 112 6.70 -23.31 7.91
N ASP A 113 5.71 -24.18 8.10
CA ASP A 113 5.67 -25.50 7.47
C ASP A 113 4.78 -25.50 6.21
N GLU A 114 4.68 -26.63 5.53
CA GLU A 114 3.93 -26.76 4.26
C GLU A 114 2.42 -26.49 4.42
N LYS A 115 1.84 -26.75 5.60
CA LYS A 115 0.43 -26.44 5.84
C LYS A 115 0.23 -24.93 5.97
N ASP A 116 1.13 -24.25 6.66
CA ASP A 116 1.11 -22.79 6.75
C ASP A 116 1.36 -22.15 5.38
N PHE A 117 2.32 -22.68 4.62
CA PHE A 117 2.66 -22.18 3.29
C PHE A 117 1.50 -22.37 2.31
N SER A 118 0.75 -23.48 2.40
CA SER A 118 -0.46 -23.69 1.59
C SER A 118 -1.55 -22.63 1.86
N ILE A 119 -1.68 -22.13 3.09
CA ILE A 119 -2.61 -21.03 3.41
C ILE A 119 -2.12 -19.72 2.76
N ILE A 120 -0.81 -19.50 2.75
CA ILE A 120 -0.20 -18.33 2.11
C ILE A 120 -0.37 -18.40 0.58
N GLU A 121 -0.19 -19.59 0.00
CA GLU A 121 -0.45 -19.87 -1.41
C GLU A 121 -1.91 -19.59 -1.80
N GLU A 122 -2.90 -20.08 -1.03
CA GLU A 122 -4.31 -19.81 -1.27
C GLU A 122 -4.61 -18.29 -1.30
N ARG A 123 -3.97 -17.52 -0.40
CA ARG A 123 -4.11 -16.06 -0.38
C ARG A 123 -3.49 -15.40 -1.60
N ILE A 124 -2.30 -15.84 -2.03
CA ILE A 124 -1.61 -15.31 -3.20
C ILE A 124 -2.41 -15.63 -4.49
N GLU A 125 -2.93 -16.85 -4.60
CA GLU A 125 -3.84 -17.27 -5.68
C GLU A 125 -5.14 -16.43 -5.65
N TRP A 126 -5.73 -16.24 -4.47
CA TRP A 126 -6.88 -15.35 -4.31
C TRP A 126 -6.55 -13.89 -4.56
N MET A 127 -5.32 -13.42 -4.38
CA MET A 127 -4.96 -12.05 -4.73
C MET A 127 -4.76 -11.88 -6.24
N ARG A 128 -4.42 -12.96 -6.98
CA ARG A 128 -3.86 -12.87 -8.35
C ARG A 128 -2.78 -11.79 -8.40
N ILE A 129 -1.96 -11.74 -7.37
CA ILE A 129 -0.95 -10.71 -7.22
C ILE A 129 0.01 -10.81 -8.42
N PRO A 130 0.10 -9.78 -9.29
CA PRO A 130 0.85 -9.88 -10.52
C PRO A 130 2.36 -9.72 -10.33
N LEU A 131 2.76 -9.01 -9.28
CA LEU A 131 4.12 -8.55 -9.05
C LEU A 131 4.54 -8.85 -7.61
N LEU A 132 5.72 -9.44 -7.44
CA LEU A 132 6.36 -9.60 -6.12
C LEU A 132 7.81 -9.12 -6.20
N ARG A 133 8.19 -8.27 -5.24
CA ARG A 133 9.58 -7.91 -4.99
C ARG A 133 10.11 -8.88 -3.92
N VAL A 134 11.28 -9.45 -4.16
CA VAL A 134 11.81 -10.57 -3.36
C VAL A 134 13.27 -10.31 -3.03
N MET A 135 13.57 -10.23 -1.74
CA MET A 135 14.94 -10.10 -1.26
C MET A 135 15.80 -11.31 -1.66
N MET A 136 17.02 -10.99 -2.05
CA MET A 136 18.17 -11.88 -2.19
C MET A 136 19.35 -11.29 -1.43
N LEU A 137 20.19 -12.16 -0.86
CA LEU A 137 21.50 -11.78 -0.33
C LEU A 137 22.57 -12.67 -0.95
N ALA A 138 23.62 -12.08 -1.49
CA ALA A 138 24.75 -12.83 -2.07
C ALA A 138 25.35 -13.86 -1.08
N ARG A 139 25.42 -13.50 0.22
CA ARG A 139 25.90 -14.38 1.30
C ARG A 139 25.07 -15.64 1.53
N TRP A 140 23.85 -15.73 0.98
CA TRP A 140 23.03 -16.94 1.07
C TRP A 140 23.63 -18.10 0.28
N CYS A 141 24.43 -17.81 -0.75
CA CYS A 141 25.04 -18.84 -1.57
C CYS A 141 26.56 -18.71 -1.68
N TYR A 142 27.14 -17.51 -1.52
CA TYR A 142 28.59 -17.32 -1.64
C TYR A 142 29.31 -17.54 -0.30
N LEU A 143 30.22 -18.52 -0.25
CA LEU A 143 30.95 -18.91 0.96
C LEU A 143 32.33 -18.24 1.08
N GLY A 144 32.78 -17.54 0.04
CA GLY A 144 34.13 -17.00 -0.05
C GLY A 144 35.06 -17.84 -0.93
N ASN A 145 36.16 -17.24 -1.37
CA ASN A 145 37.21 -17.83 -2.21
C ASN A 145 36.68 -18.46 -3.52
N GLY A 146 35.56 -17.96 -4.06
CA GLY A 146 34.93 -18.52 -5.27
C GLY A 146 34.03 -19.73 -5.03
N GLU A 147 33.79 -20.13 -3.78
CA GLU A 147 32.94 -21.27 -3.44
C GLU A 147 31.46 -20.85 -3.27
N TYR A 148 30.56 -21.71 -3.76
CA TYR A 148 29.11 -21.52 -3.67
C TYR A 148 28.43 -22.75 -3.08
N ASP A 149 27.47 -22.54 -2.19
CA ASP A 149 26.52 -23.56 -1.74
C ASP A 149 25.10 -23.17 -2.19
N TRP A 150 24.53 -23.97 -3.07
CA TRP A 150 23.19 -23.75 -3.63
C TRP A 150 22.07 -24.38 -2.79
N ASP A 151 22.43 -25.11 -1.74
CA ASP A 151 21.53 -25.91 -0.90
C ASP A 151 21.44 -25.40 0.54
N THR A 152 21.91 -24.17 0.80
CA THR A 152 21.73 -23.51 2.10
C THR A 152 20.24 -23.37 2.45
N PRO A 153 19.88 -23.29 3.75
CA PRO A 153 18.50 -23.04 4.16
C PRO A 153 17.89 -21.79 3.52
N ASP A 154 18.65 -20.69 3.45
CA ASP A 154 18.19 -19.45 2.84
C ASP A 154 17.87 -19.62 1.34
N MET A 155 18.73 -20.32 0.58
CA MET A 155 18.48 -20.60 -0.84
C MET A 155 17.26 -21.50 -1.05
N LYS A 156 17.04 -22.49 -0.17
CA LYS A 156 15.83 -23.35 -0.21
C LYS A 156 14.57 -22.54 0.08
N GLY A 157 14.63 -21.62 1.03
CA GLY A 157 13.56 -20.65 1.30
C GLY A 157 13.22 -19.83 0.06
N LEU A 158 14.25 -19.26 -0.60
CA LEU A 158 14.08 -18.50 -1.85
C LEU A 158 13.47 -19.36 -2.96
N TYR A 159 13.94 -20.59 -3.15
CA TYR A 159 13.38 -21.51 -4.16
C TYR A 159 11.90 -21.76 -3.93
N ARG A 160 11.47 -22.00 -2.69
CA ARG A 160 10.05 -22.23 -2.37
C ARG A 160 9.17 -21.04 -2.80
N HIS A 161 9.66 -19.81 -2.63
CA HIS A 161 8.93 -18.60 -3.04
C HIS A 161 8.94 -18.44 -4.57
N LEU A 162 10.09 -18.63 -5.22
CA LEU A 162 10.21 -18.54 -6.67
C LEU A 162 9.44 -19.65 -7.40
N ASP A 163 9.37 -20.85 -6.84
CA ASP A 163 8.57 -21.97 -7.34
C ASP A 163 7.09 -21.59 -7.38
N LEU A 164 6.56 -20.97 -6.32
CA LEU A 164 5.18 -20.49 -6.33
C LEU A 164 4.97 -19.36 -7.34
N CYS A 165 5.88 -18.39 -7.39
CA CYS A 165 5.81 -17.31 -8.37
C CYS A 165 5.82 -17.85 -9.81
N GLN A 166 6.67 -18.84 -10.08
CA GLN A 166 6.76 -19.51 -11.38
C GLN A 166 5.49 -20.30 -11.72
N LYS A 167 4.92 -21.02 -10.75
CA LYS A 167 3.65 -21.77 -10.89
C LYS A 167 2.50 -20.84 -11.27
N LEU A 168 2.41 -19.70 -10.60
CA LEU A 168 1.30 -18.75 -10.75
C LEU A 168 1.52 -17.68 -11.82
N GLY A 169 2.69 -17.68 -12.48
CA GLY A 169 3.02 -16.68 -13.50
C GLY A 169 3.24 -15.28 -12.94
N ILE A 170 3.59 -15.16 -11.66
CA ILE A 170 3.87 -13.89 -10.99
C ILE A 170 5.22 -13.36 -11.48
N THR A 171 5.27 -12.08 -11.82
CA THR A 171 6.52 -11.42 -12.19
C THR A 171 7.31 -11.03 -10.95
N VAL A 172 8.58 -11.43 -10.90
CA VAL A 172 9.48 -11.20 -9.77
C VAL A 172 10.49 -10.10 -10.08
N PHE A 173 10.57 -9.15 -9.16
CA PHE A 173 11.64 -8.18 -9.00
C PHE A 173 12.59 -8.72 -7.94
N LEU A 174 13.69 -9.35 -8.36
CA LEU A 174 14.66 -9.91 -7.42
C LEU A 174 15.61 -8.80 -6.97
N THR A 175 15.69 -8.56 -5.66
CA THR A 175 16.41 -7.42 -5.11
C THR A 175 17.57 -7.87 -4.24
N GLU A 176 18.79 -7.55 -4.64
CA GLU A 176 19.95 -7.71 -3.76
C GLU A 176 19.94 -6.61 -2.71
N TRP A 177 19.86 -6.94 -1.43
CA TRP A 177 19.73 -5.93 -0.37
C TRP A 177 21.06 -5.23 0.00
N GLY A 178 22.19 -5.80 -0.39
CA GLY A 178 23.51 -5.18 -0.29
C GLY A 178 24.57 -6.05 0.37
N CYS A 179 25.78 -5.50 0.51
CA CYS A 179 26.97 -6.22 0.96
C CYS A 179 27.62 -5.65 2.23
N ASN A 180 27.15 -4.51 2.75
CA ASN A 180 27.79 -3.82 3.87
C ASN A 180 26.96 -3.93 5.17
N GLY A 181 27.60 -4.40 6.25
CA GLY A 181 27.02 -4.53 7.60
C GLY A 181 26.84 -5.99 8.02
N ASP A 182 26.79 -6.27 9.34
CA ASP A 182 26.91 -7.64 9.92
C ASP A 182 26.03 -8.72 9.26
N TRP A 183 24.78 -8.38 8.93
CA TRP A 183 23.83 -9.34 8.34
C TRP A 183 23.82 -9.33 6.80
N LEU A 184 24.51 -8.39 6.17
CA LEU A 184 24.67 -8.24 4.72
C LEU A 184 26.07 -8.65 4.22
N GLU A 185 27.05 -8.75 5.12
CA GLU A 185 28.45 -8.98 4.79
C GLU A 185 28.64 -10.17 3.85
N VAL A 186 29.34 -9.90 2.73
CA VAL A 186 29.69 -10.88 1.71
C VAL A 186 31.20 -11.10 1.77
N PRO A 187 31.68 -12.34 1.92
CA PRO A 187 33.10 -12.62 1.89
C PRO A 187 33.78 -12.07 0.63
N ASP A 188 35.05 -11.66 0.73
CA ASP A 188 35.88 -11.15 -0.36
C ASP A 188 35.38 -9.89 -1.09
N VAL A 189 34.31 -9.26 -0.62
CA VAL A 189 33.75 -8.03 -1.20
C VAL A 189 34.14 -6.85 -0.31
N GLU A 190 34.85 -5.87 -0.88
CA GLU A 190 35.25 -4.67 -0.12
C GLU A 190 34.09 -3.69 0.06
N ASN A 191 33.32 -3.45 -0.99
CA ASN A 191 32.17 -2.56 -1.00
C ASN A 191 31.28 -2.81 -2.24
N ILE A 192 30.17 -2.09 -2.33
CA ILE A 192 29.19 -2.18 -3.42
C ILE A 192 29.77 -1.97 -4.83
N GLY A 193 30.82 -1.16 -4.97
CA GLY A 193 31.49 -0.88 -6.23
C GLY A 193 32.51 -1.95 -6.64
N ASP A 194 32.73 -2.98 -5.83
CA ASP A 194 33.67 -4.05 -6.13
C ASP A 194 33.17 -4.92 -7.31
N LYS A 195 34.03 -5.12 -8.32
CA LYS A 195 33.76 -6.02 -9.44
C LYS A 195 33.49 -7.45 -8.99
N LYS A 196 34.07 -7.86 -7.86
CA LYS A 196 33.82 -9.17 -7.28
C LYS A 196 32.36 -9.34 -6.86
N TYR A 197 31.75 -8.28 -6.33
CA TYR A 197 30.34 -8.32 -5.94
C TYR A 197 29.43 -8.47 -7.16
N ALA A 198 29.68 -7.70 -8.23
CA ALA A 198 29.00 -7.86 -9.50
C ALA A 198 29.15 -9.30 -10.07
N GLU A 199 30.36 -9.87 -10.01
CA GLU A 199 30.62 -11.26 -10.42
C GLU A 199 29.79 -12.28 -9.62
N ILE A 200 29.69 -12.11 -8.30
CA ILE A 200 28.91 -12.98 -7.42
C ILE A 200 27.43 -12.88 -7.78
N ILE A 201 26.91 -11.66 -7.92
CA ILE A 201 25.53 -11.41 -8.33
C ILE A 201 25.22 -12.06 -9.69
N GLY A 202 26.04 -11.80 -10.69
CA GLY A 202 25.89 -12.41 -12.01
C GLY A 202 25.98 -13.94 -11.97
N THR A 203 26.73 -14.51 -11.02
CA THR A 203 26.84 -15.96 -10.84
C THR A 203 25.56 -16.56 -10.26
N TYR A 204 25.05 -16.05 -9.14
CA TYR A 204 23.82 -16.60 -8.59
C TYR A 204 22.61 -16.32 -9.48
N LEU A 205 22.55 -15.15 -10.14
CA LEU A 205 21.43 -14.83 -11.02
C LEU A 205 21.45 -15.74 -12.26
N GLY A 206 22.65 -16.00 -12.79
CA GLY A 206 22.86 -17.00 -13.84
C GLY A 206 22.43 -18.40 -13.41
N TYR A 207 22.71 -18.81 -12.17
CA TYR A 207 22.26 -20.08 -11.63
C TYR A 207 20.72 -20.15 -11.52
N LEU A 208 20.08 -19.13 -10.95
CA LEU A 208 18.61 -19.07 -10.80
C LEU A 208 17.88 -19.11 -12.17
N ILE A 209 18.38 -18.35 -13.15
CA ILE A 209 17.68 -18.21 -14.44
C ILE A 209 18.04 -19.33 -15.42
N ASN A 210 19.31 -19.71 -15.52
CA ASN A 210 19.77 -20.65 -16.56
C ASN A 210 19.81 -22.10 -16.06
N THR A 211 20.12 -22.32 -14.77
CA THR A 211 20.22 -23.67 -14.21
C THR A 211 18.90 -24.10 -13.58
N LYS A 212 18.29 -23.25 -12.76
CA LYS A 212 17.00 -23.51 -12.11
C LYS A 212 15.80 -23.18 -13.00
N ASN A 213 16.01 -22.48 -14.12
CA ASN A 213 14.98 -22.11 -15.11
C ASN A 213 13.85 -21.23 -14.57
N TYR A 214 14.13 -20.39 -13.56
CA TYR A 214 13.14 -19.40 -13.10
C TYR A 214 12.97 -18.31 -14.16
N THR A 215 11.86 -18.38 -14.89
CA THR A 215 11.44 -17.39 -15.89
C THR A 215 10.57 -16.28 -15.30
N CYS A 216 10.08 -16.46 -14.07
CA CYS A 216 9.34 -15.46 -13.31
C CYS A 216 10.21 -14.25 -12.91
N ILE A 217 11.53 -14.42 -12.76
CA ILE A 217 12.47 -13.32 -12.52
C ILE A 217 12.58 -12.49 -13.81
N LYS A 218 12.00 -11.28 -13.80
CA LYS A 218 12.01 -10.36 -14.95
C LYS A 218 12.79 -9.09 -14.69
N SER A 219 12.95 -8.71 -13.44
CA SER A 219 13.68 -7.50 -13.06
C SER A 219 14.68 -7.82 -11.96
N PHE A 220 15.77 -7.07 -11.93
CA PHE A 220 16.77 -7.13 -10.88
C PHE A 220 17.05 -5.73 -10.33
N ILE A 221 17.18 -5.61 -9.02
CA ILE A 221 17.47 -4.36 -8.32
C ILE A 221 18.77 -4.53 -7.53
N LEU A 222 19.68 -3.54 -7.65
CA LEU A 222 20.95 -3.51 -6.92
C LEU A 222 20.86 -2.59 -5.71
N VAL A 223 20.91 -3.21 -4.52
CA VAL A 223 20.86 -2.58 -3.20
C VAL A 223 19.51 -1.97 -2.87
N ASN A 224 19.00 -2.35 -1.70
CA ASN A 224 17.82 -1.74 -1.11
C ASN A 224 18.16 -0.38 -0.48
N GLU A 225 17.45 0.68 -0.88
CA GLU A 225 17.59 2.04 -0.29
C GLU A 225 19.04 2.53 -0.16
N PRO A 226 19.80 2.61 -1.27
CA PRO A 226 21.25 2.85 -1.22
C PRO A 226 21.62 4.19 -0.55
N ASN A 227 20.70 5.16 -0.57
CA ASN A 227 20.89 6.53 -0.10
C ASN A 227 20.70 6.72 1.43
N LEU A 228 20.20 5.73 2.17
CA LEU A 228 19.95 5.85 3.62
C LEU A 228 21.20 5.65 4.49
N GLY A 229 22.32 6.26 4.08
CA GLY A 229 23.57 6.31 4.86
C GLY A 229 24.38 5.01 4.92
N ARG A 230 24.02 4.01 4.11
CA ARG A 230 24.83 2.78 3.96
C ARG A 230 25.87 2.86 2.86
N TYR A 231 25.57 3.62 1.80
CA TYR A 231 26.44 3.74 0.63
C TYR A 231 26.53 5.20 0.19
N GLU A 232 27.68 5.50 -0.39
CA GLU A 232 27.92 6.77 -1.08
C GLU A 232 27.56 6.61 -2.56
N TRP A 233 27.23 7.73 -3.21
CA TRP A 233 26.80 7.74 -4.62
C TRP A 233 27.82 7.08 -5.56
N GLU A 234 29.09 7.48 -5.50
CA GLU A 234 30.11 7.01 -6.45
C GLU A 234 30.39 5.49 -6.35
N PRO A 235 30.55 4.88 -5.16
CA PRO A 235 30.60 3.42 -5.04
C PRO A 235 29.34 2.72 -5.56
N TRP A 236 28.14 3.22 -5.23
CA TRP A 236 26.90 2.59 -5.70
C TRP A 236 26.78 2.66 -7.23
N LYS A 237 27.08 3.83 -7.82
CA LYS A 237 27.17 4.04 -9.25
C LYS A 237 28.14 3.06 -9.91
N ALA A 238 29.35 2.92 -9.37
CA ALA A 238 30.32 1.94 -9.87
C ALA A 238 29.79 0.51 -9.77
N GLY A 239 29.01 0.18 -8.73
CA GLY A 239 28.29 -1.09 -8.58
C GLY A 239 27.29 -1.33 -9.72
N VAL A 240 26.49 -0.32 -10.07
CA VAL A 240 25.54 -0.38 -11.20
C VAL A 240 26.28 -0.64 -12.51
N GLU A 241 27.34 0.11 -12.80
CA GLU A 241 28.14 -0.04 -14.02
C GLU A 241 28.79 -1.43 -14.11
N ASN A 242 29.39 -1.90 -13.01
CA ASN A 242 30.04 -3.21 -12.94
C ASN A 242 29.03 -4.34 -13.08
N LEU A 243 27.86 -4.24 -12.44
CA LEU A 243 26.82 -5.25 -12.55
C LEU A 243 26.24 -5.30 -13.97
N SER A 244 25.96 -4.15 -14.58
CA SER A 244 25.48 -4.12 -15.97
C SER A 244 26.46 -4.83 -16.92
N ALA A 245 27.76 -4.54 -16.80
CA ALA A 245 28.78 -5.22 -17.59
C ALA A 245 28.83 -6.74 -17.33
N GLU A 246 28.63 -7.19 -16.09
CA GLU A 246 28.58 -8.61 -15.76
C GLU A 246 27.31 -9.29 -16.30
N LEU A 247 26.16 -8.62 -16.29
CA LEU A 247 24.92 -9.11 -16.89
C LEU A 247 25.09 -9.31 -18.40
N GLU A 248 25.64 -8.34 -19.12
CA GLU A 248 25.94 -8.44 -20.55
C GLU A 248 26.90 -9.58 -20.86
N LYS A 249 28.01 -9.67 -20.11
CA LYS A 249 29.01 -10.74 -20.25
C LYS A 249 28.40 -12.13 -20.12
N ARG A 250 27.36 -12.28 -19.30
CA ARG A 250 26.65 -13.55 -19.08
C ARG A 250 25.41 -13.73 -19.95
N GLY A 251 25.05 -12.73 -20.76
CA GLY A 251 23.83 -12.72 -21.57
C GLY A 251 22.53 -12.65 -20.74
N LEU A 252 22.63 -12.17 -19.50
CA LEU A 252 21.50 -12.01 -18.58
C LEU A 252 20.74 -10.70 -18.82
N ASP A 253 21.38 -9.71 -19.43
CA ASP A 253 20.80 -8.46 -19.93
C ASP A 253 19.60 -8.70 -20.89
N LYS A 254 19.56 -9.87 -21.54
CA LYS A 254 18.47 -10.29 -22.43
C LYS A 254 17.32 -10.99 -21.71
N LYS A 255 17.46 -11.24 -20.40
CA LYS A 255 16.53 -12.04 -19.59
C LYS A 255 15.93 -11.26 -18.44
N VAL A 256 16.69 -10.33 -17.87
CA VAL A 256 16.24 -9.44 -16.80
C VAL A 256 16.42 -7.98 -17.20
N VAL A 257 15.50 -7.15 -16.75
CA VAL A 257 15.60 -5.70 -16.83
C VAL A 257 16.23 -5.17 -15.54
N PHE A 258 17.26 -4.34 -15.66
CA PHE A 258 17.86 -3.70 -14.50
C PHE A 258 16.98 -2.51 -14.07
N ALA A 259 16.51 -2.53 -12.83
CA ALA A 259 15.71 -1.49 -12.21
C ALA A 259 16.54 -0.71 -11.16
N GLY A 260 16.28 0.59 -11.03
CA GLY A 260 16.93 1.45 -10.05
C GLY A 260 16.35 2.87 -10.05
N SER A 261 16.69 3.73 -9.11
CA SER A 261 17.76 3.57 -8.12
C SER A 261 17.34 2.89 -6.81
N ASP A 262 16.06 2.56 -6.63
CA ASP A 262 15.52 1.98 -5.38
C ASP A 262 15.77 2.92 -4.17
N GLN A 263 15.87 4.23 -4.44
CA GLN A 263 16.15 5.25 -3.42
C GLN A 263 14.94 5.48 -2.52
N SER A 264 15.16 5.91 -1.28
CA SER A 264 14.10 6.28 -0.35
C SER A 264 14.26 7.70 0.15
N ASN A 265 13.30 8.58 -0.16
CA ASN A 265 13.31 10.00 0.23
C ASN A 265 14.53 10.83 -0.24
N GLY A 266 15.26 10.37 -1.25
CA GLY A 266 16.39 11.05 -1.89
C GLY A 266 16.09 11.39 -3.34
N ASP A 267 15.35 12.47 -3.58
CA ASP A 267 14.99 12.93 -4.93
C ASP A 267 16.25 13.20 -5.77
N ASP A 268 17.31 13.70 -5.13
CA ASP A 268 18.63 13.91 -5.72
C ASP A 268 19.27 12.62 -6.26
N TRP A 269 19.08 11.50 -5.57
CA TRP A 269 19.55 10.19 -6.03
C TRP A 269 18.82 9.74 -7.30
N HIS A 270 17.51 9.98 -7.38
CA HIS A 270 16.74 9.69 -8.60
C HIS A 270 17.20 10.58 -9.76
N GLU A 271 17.35 11.89 -9.52
CA GLU A 271 17.85 12.84 -10.53
C GLU A 271 19.24 12.44 -11.04
N MET A 272 20.17 12.12 -10.14
CA MET A 272 21.51 11.66 -10.52
C MET A 272 21.48 10.32 -11.27
N ALA A 273 20.56 9.41 -10.93
CA ALA A 273 20.41 8.13 -11.64
C ALA A 273 19.85 8.33 -13.05
N VAL A 274 18.89 9.23 -13.23
CA VAL A 274 18.39 9.64 -14.56
C VAL A 274 19.53 10.27 -15.36
N ASP A 275 20.23 11.26 -14.80
CA ASP A 275 21.24 12.01 -15.55
C ASP A 275 22.49 11.19 -15.90
N GLN A 276 22.91 10.28 -15.02
CA GLN A 276 24.19 9.57 -15.15
C GLN A 276 24.06 8.08 -15.49
N LEU A 277 22.91 7.45 -15.23
CA LEU A 277 22.74 5.99 -15.31
C LEU A 277 21.53 5.54 -16.14
N GLN A 278 20.84 6.46 -16.83
CA GLN A 278 19.72 6.14 -17.71
C GLN A 278 20.02 5.04 -18.73
N ASP A 279 21.24 4.90 -19.26
CA ASP A 279 21.54 3.85 -20.25
C ASP A 279 21.61 2.44 -19.64
N TYR A 280 21.73 2.32 -18.32
CA TYR A 280 21.76 1.04 -17.62
C TYR A 280 20.38 0.56 -17.14
N PHE A 281 19.49 1.50 -16.80
CA PHE A 281 18.18 1.17 -16.24
C PHE A 281 17.08 1.07 -17.30
N GLY A 282 16.31 -0.02 -17.25
CA GLY A 282 15.08 -0.17 -18.02
C GLY A 282 13.80 0.13 -17.22
N ILE A 283 13.92 0.30 -15.89
CA ILE A 283 12.83 0.67 -14.97
C ILE A 283 13.39 1.69 -13.98
N TYR A 284 12.62 2.75 -13.73
CA TYR A 284 12.90 3.70 -12.66
C TYR A 284 12.13 3.33 -11.39
N ASP A 285 12.86 3.07 -10.30
CA ASP A 285 12.33 2.59 -9.03
C ASP A 285 12.66 3.53 -7.87
N ASN A 286 11.66 3.83 -7.05
CA ASN A 286 11.71 4.77 -5.94
C ASN A 286 10.82 4.30 -4.78
N HIS A 287 11.26 4.53 -3.55
CA HIS A 287 10.51 4.23 -2.34
C HIS A 287 9.92 5.51 -1.74
N LYS A 288 8.76 5.37 -1.09
CA LYS A 288 8.22 6.44 -0.26
C LYS A 288 7.36 5.90 0.87
N TYR A 289 7.89 6.02 2.09
CA TYR A 289 7.11 5.86 3.31
C TYR A 289 6.47 7.21 3.68
N ALA A 290 5.16 7.35 3.43
CA ALA A 290 4.49 8.65 3.48
C ALA A 290 3.69 8.86 4.78
N ASN A 291 3.50 10.13 5.14
CA ASN A 291 2.63 10.54 6.24
C ASN A 291 1.33 11.16 5.70
N ASP A 292 0.28 11.23 6.52
CA ASP A 292 -0.99 11.90 6.24
C ASP A 292 -0.81 13.37 5.82
N GLU A 293 0.19 14.07 6.35
CA GLU A 293 0.53 15.44 5.95
C GLU A 293 0.91 15.56 4.46
N MET A 294 1.32 14.45 3.85
CA MET A 294 1.62 14.34 2.42
C MET A 294 0.44 13.74 1.66
N VAL A 295 -0.13 12.64 2.16
CA VAL A 295 -1.17 11.89 1.44
C VAL A 295 -2.51 12.62 1.45
N ARG A 296 -3.01 13.06 2.61
CA ARG A 296 -4.34 13.72 2.70
C ARG A 296 -4.49 14.93 1.77
N PRO A 297 -3.58 15.92 1.73
CA PRO A 297 -3.73 17.06 0.84
C PRO A 297 -3.42 16.78 -0.64
N GLY A 298 -3.07 15.55 -1.00
CA GLY A 298 -2.74 15.18 -2.39
C GLY A 298 -1.29 15.43 -2.81
N ARG A 299 -0.39 15.77 -1.88
CA ARG A 299 1.02 16.09 -2.19
C ARG A 299 1.84 14.86 -2.58
N LEU A 300 1.36 13.65 -2.28
CA LEU A 300 2.01 12.42 -2.72
C LEU A 300 1.92 12.25 -4.24
N TYR A 301 0.80 12.65 -4.84
CA TYR A 301 0.67 12.73 -6.30
C TYR A 301 1.76 13.63 -6.89
N ASP A 302 1.89 14.86 -6.38
CA ASP A 302 2.85 15.83 -6.91
C ASP A 302 4.29 15.32 -6.78
N TYR A 303 4.63 14.68 -5.67
CA TYR A 303 5.94 14.08 -5.44
C TYR A 303 6.30 13.05 -6.51
N PHE A 304 5.45 12.04 -6.73
CA PHE A 304 5.72 11.02 -7.74
C PHE A 304 5.65 11.57 -9.16
N LYS A 305 4.76 12.54 -9.40
CA LYS A 305 4.64 13.19 -10.70
C LYS A 305 5.92 13.92 -11.05
N ASN A 306 6.52 14.64 -10.10
CA ASN A 306 7.79 15.34 -10.30
C ASN A 306 8.95 14.37 -10.62
N LEU A 307 9.06 13.24 -9.90
CA LEU A 307 10.10 12.24 -10.17
C LEU A 307 9.93 11.60 -11.56
N ASN A 308 8.70 11.26 -11.92
CA ASN A 308 8.40 10.70 -13.24
C ASN A 308 8.63 11.72 -14.36
N ASP A 309 8.20 12.97 -14.17
CA ASP A 309 8.41 14.05 -15.14
C ASP A 309 9.88 14.35 -15.34
N TYR A 310 10.68 14.35 -14.27
CA TYR A 310 12.13 14.50 -14.39
C TYR A 310 12.74 13.45 -15.31
N ALA A 311 12.37 12.17 -15.12
CA ALA A 311 12.81 11.09 -15.99
C ALA A 311 12.35 11.30 -17.45
N LEU A 312 11.08 11.69 -17.66
CA LEU A 312 10.52 11.95 -18.99
C LEU A 312 11.18 13.14 -19.72
N GLU A 313 11.64 14.14 -18.98
CA GLU A 313 12.30 15.34 -19.50
C GLU A 313 13.80 15.12 -19.78
N HIS A 314 14.47 14.29 -18.99
CA HIS A 314 15.93 14.12 -19.00
C HIS A 314 16.43 12.81 -19.66
N ASP A 315 15.57 11.79 -19.78
CA ASP A 315 15.86 10.56 -20.51
C ASP A 315 14.93 10.40 -21.72
N ASN A 316 15.53 10.42 -22.92
CA ASN A 316 14.79 10.33 -24.17
C ASN A 316 14.12 8.95 -24.41
N LYS A 317 14.51 7.93 -23.64
CA LYS A 317 13.92 6.58 -23.64
C LYS A 317 12.92 6.36 -22.50
N ALA A 318 12.75 7.32 -21.58
CA ALA A 318 11.92 7.15 -20.37
C ALA A 318 10.47 6.75 -20.66
N LYS A 319 9.90 7.15 -21.80
CA LYS A 319 8.55 6.70 -22.22
C LYS A 319 8.42 5.19 -22.39
N ASN A 320 9.53 4.48 -22.60
CA ASN A 320 9.57 3.02 -22.72
C ASN A 320 10.05 2.35 -21.43
N LYS A 321 10.29 3.12 -20.37
CA LYS A 321 10.76 2.65 -19.07
C LYS A 321 9.66 2.87 -18.04
N PRO A 322 9.11 1.81 -17.43
CA PRO A 322 8.18 1.97 -16.33
C PRO A 322 8.81 2.78 -15.19
N PHE A 323 8.07 3.76 -14.68
CA PHE A 323 8.31 4.36 -13.37
C PHE A 323 7.51 3.56 -12.35
N ILE A 324 8.11 3.13 -11.25
CA ILE A 324 7.48 2.29 -10.23
C ILE A 324 7.75 2.81 -8.81
N VAL A 325 6.91 2.37 -7.88
CA VAL A 325 7.13 2.54 -6.44
C VAL A 325 7.46 1.18 -5.82
N GLY A 326 8.75 0.88 -5.65
CA GLY A 326 9.28 -0.40 -5.17
C GLY A 326 8.98 -0.72 -3.71
N GLU A 327 8.76 0.31 -2.88
CA GLU A 327 8.25 0.15 -1.51
C GLU A 327 7.35 1.32 -1.11
N ALA A 328 6.15 0.98 -0.64
CA ALA A 328 5.13 1.89 -0.14
C ALA A 328 4.71 1.52 1.29
N GLY A 329 4.51 2.53 2.13
CA GLY A 329 3.99 2.32 3.47
C GLY A 329 3.58 3.59 4.20
N LEU A 330 2.79 3.42 5.26
CA LEU A 330 2.41 4.48 6.18
C LEU A 330 3.53 4.71 7.21
N ASN A 331 4.04 5.93 7.26
CA ASN A 331 5.06 6.34 8.21
C ASN A 331 4.50 6.95 9.51
N ASN A 332 3.27 7.49 9.53
CA ASN A 332 2.66 7.89 10.81
C ASN A 332 2.49 6.65 11.69
N PHE A 333 2.78 6.79 12.98
CA PHE A 333 2.69 5.69 13.95
C PHE A 333 3.62 4.51 13.67
N ALA A 334 4.59 4.66 12.77
CA ALA A 334 5.63 3.67 12.55
C ALA A 334 6.53 3.53 13.79
N LYS A 335 6.88 2.29 14.09
CA LYS A 335 7.88 1.86 15.07
C LYS A 335 9.01 1.20 14.32
N HIS A 336 9.75 2.00 13.56
CA HIS A 336 10.85 1.49 12.75
C HIS A 336 11.88 0.72 13.59
N PRO A 337 12.36 -0.45 13.11
CA PRO A 337 11.96 -1.14 11.88
C PRO A 337 10.76 -2.10 12.04
N PHE A 338 10.24 -2.25 13.27
CA PHE A 338 9.37 -3.34 13.68
C PHE A 338 7.95 -3.32 13.09
N GLY A 339 7.30 -2.18 12.89
CA GLY A 339 5.89 -2.20 12.44
C GLY A 339 5.17 -0.88 12.55
N ASN A 340 3.84 -0.89 12.43
CA ASN A 340 3.00 0.30 12.58
C ASN A 340 1.86 0.08 13.59
N GLU A 341 1.68 0.99 14.54
CA GLU A 341 0.63 0.87 15.58
C GLU A 341 -0.80 0.86 15.01
N LYS A 342 -1.00 1.35 13.79
CA LYS A 342 -2.31 1.41 13.11
C LYS A 342 -2.56 0.27 12.13
N ILE A 343 -1.63 -0.66 11.95
CA ILE A 343 -1.75 -1.68 10.89
C ILE A 343 -2.99 -2.57 10.99
N ASP A 344 -3.52 -2.73 12.20
CA ASP A 344 -4.74 -3.50 12.49
C ASP A 344 -6.04 -2.65 12.42
N THR A 345 -6.02 -1.45 11.83
CA THR A 345 -7.19 -0.55 11.77
C THR A 345 -7.66 -0.30 10.33
N VAL A 346 -8.93 0.07 10.16
CA VAL A 346 -9.49 0.46 8.85
C VAL A 346 -8.76 1.65 8.27
N TYR A 347 -8.41 2.62 9.11
CA TYR A 347 -7.61 3.78 8.74
C TYR A 347 -6.34 3.41 7.94
N TYR A 348 -5.62 2.34 8.32
CA TYR A 348 -4.41 1.92 7.58
C TYR A 348 -4.76 1.45 6.16
N GLY A 349 -5.84 0.70 5.99
CA GLY A 349 -6.31 0.29 4.65
C GLY A 349 -6.78 1.47 3.81
N VAL A 350 -7.55 2.40 4.39
CA VAL A 350 -7.98 3.63 3.69
C VAL A 350 -6.77 4.48 3.30
N PHE A 351 -5.72 4.53 4.12
CA PHE A 351 -4.45 5.18 3.80
C PHE A 351 -3.71 4.53 2.66
N MET A 352 -3.50 3.22 2.71
CA MET A 352 -2.76 2.53 1.66
C MET A 352 -3.50 2.59 0.32
N ALA A 353 -4.83 2.61 0.31
CA ALA A 353 -5.62 2.82 -0.90
C ALA A 353 -5.45 4.24 -1.46
N ASP A 354 -5.53 5.28 -0.63
CA ASP A 354 -5.30 6.68 -1.03
C ASP A 354 -3.90 6.85 -1.62
N TYR A 355 -2.89 6.30 -0.94
CA TYR A 355 -1.51 6.25 -1.40
C TYR A 355 -1.43 5.63 -2.81
N ALA A 356 -1.96 4.41 -2.96
CA ALA A 356 -1.89 3.66 -4.20
C ALA A 356 -2.52 4.42 -5.37
N VAL A 357 -3.71 5.01 -5.16
CA VAL A 357 -4.40 5.79 -6.19
C VAL A 357 -3.59 7.02 -6.58
N GLN A 358 -2.99 7.73 -5.62
CA GLN A 358 -2.16 8.90 -5.93
C GLN A 358 -0.90 8.54 -6.70
N ALA A 359 -0.18 7.47 -6.30
CA ALA A 359 1.02 7.03 -6.99
C ALA A 359 0.74 6.61 -8.43
N VAL A 360 -0.33 5.84 -8.67
CA VAL A 360 -0.71 5.40 -10.02
C VAL A 360 -1.19 6.58 -10.88
N ASN A 361 -2.02 7.48 -10.33
CA ASN A 361 -2.45 8.66 -11.07
C ASN A 361 -1.26 9.60 -11.42
N ALA A 362 -0.18 9.57 -10.64
CA ALA A 362 1.05 10.31 -10.92
C ALA A 362 1.93 9.67 -12.01
N GLY A 363 1.55 8.48 -12.51
CA GLY A 363 2.25 7.76 -13.58
C GLY A 363 3.03 6.54 -13.11
N SER A 364 2.92 6.14 -11.85
CA SER A 364 3.52 4.89 -11.39
C SER A 364 2.83 3.67 -12.01
N SER A 365 3.59 2.90 -12.77
CA SER A 365 3.13 1.68 -13.44
C SER A 365 3.04 0.49 -12.49
N ALA A 366 3.69 0.54 -11.33
CA ALA A 366 3.56 -0.46 -10.28
C ALA A 366 3.68 0.16 -8.88
N VAL A 367 3.00 -0.42 -7.89
CA VAL A 367 3.16 -0.02 -6.48
C VAL A 367 3.23 -1.27 -5.62
N PHE A 368 4.33 -1.44 -4.89
CA PHE A 368 4.56 -2.55 -3.98
C PHE A 368 4.37 -2.07 -2.54
N ASN A 369 3.48 -2.68 -1.76
CA ASN A 369 3.46 -2.42 -0.32
C ASN A 369 4.65 -3.12 0.35
N TRP A 370 5.19 -2.51 1.42
CA TRP A 370 6.44 -2.99 2.00
C TRP A 370 6.39 -4.44 2.46
N MET A 371 5.33 -5.03 3.01
CA MET A 371 5.36 -6.49 3.17
C MET A 371 4.03 -7.16 2.90
N LEU A 372 4.10 -8.26 2.17
CA LEU A 372 3.00 -9.19 1.96
C LEU A 372 2.61 -9.82 3.30
N ASP A 373 3.58 -10.31 4.07
CA ASP A 373 3.33 -10.95 5.36
C ASP A 373 4.46 -10.86 6.38
N ASP A 374 4.09 -10.99 7.65
CA ASP A 374 5.00 -10.84 8.79
C ASP A 374 6.00 -12.00 8.97
N ASN A 375 5.86 -13.13 8.25
CA ASN A 375 6.88 -14.19 8.31
C ASN A 375 8.16 -13.82 7.57
N SER A 376 8.11 -12.79 6.70
CA SER A 376 9.25 -12.31 5.92
C SER A 376 10.43 -11.89 6.81
N HIS A 377 10.14 -11.15 7.89
CA HIS A 377 11.14 -10.68 8.85
C HIS A 377 10.70 -10.94 10.29
N ALA A 378 11.51 -11.70 11.04
CA ALA A 378 11.17 -12.09 12.41
C ALA A 378 10.97 -10.88 13.33
N GLY A 379 9.80 -10.82 13.99
CA GLY A 379 9.43 -9.74 14.90
C GLY A 379 8.90 -8.48 14.22
N PHE A 380 8.78 -8.48 12.89
CA PHE A 380 8.16 -7.38 12.17
C PHE A 380 6.63 -7.57 12.09
N TYR A 381 5.91 -6.47 11.95
CA TYR A 381 4.46 -6.41 11.81
C TYR A 381 4.04 -5.33 10.78
N TRP A 382 4.24 -5.64 9.49
CA TRP A 382 3.93 -4.79 8.33
C TRP A 382 3.03 -5.49 7.28
N GLY A 383 2.90 -6.81 7.39
CA GLY A 383 2.23 -7.70 6.46
C GLY A 383 0.73 -7.56 6.41
N LEU A 384 0.13 -7.95 5.28
CA LEU A 384 -1.32 -8.10 5.09
C LEU A 384 -1.92 -9.11 6.07
N TRP A 385 -1.09 -10.06 6.54
CA TRP A 385 -1.42 -10.98 7.62
C TRP A 385 -0.25 -11.19 8.56
N LYS A 386 -0.60 -11.66 9.76
CA LYS A 386 0.35 -11.90 10.84
C LYS A 386 1.22 -13.11 10.57
N ASP A 387 2.30 -13.26 11.34
CA ASP A 387 3.19 -14.40 11.26
C ASP A 387 2.51 -15.70 11.76
N LYS A 388 3.19 -16.84 11.59
CA LYS A 388 2.71 -18.15 12.08
C LYS A 388 2.37 -18.12 13.57
N LYS A 389 3.21 -17.49 14.40
CA LYS A 389 3.03 -17.42 15.86
C LYS A 389 1.71 -16.73 16.24
N ASN A 390 1.26 -15.78 15.43
CA ASN A 390 0.01 -15.05 15.58
C ASN A 390 -1.13 -15.63 14.73
N GLY A 391 -0.98 -16.88 14.29
CA GLY A 391 -2.02 -17.67 13.62
C GLY A 391 -2.31 -17.27 12.19
N LEU A 392 -1.37 -16.62 11.49
CA LEU A 392 -1.53 -16.15 10.11
C LEU A 392 -2.78 -15.27 9.92
N LYS A 393 -3.24 -14.56 10.96
CA LYS A 393 -4.51 -13.82 10.91
C LYS A 393 -4.44 -12.70 9.86
N LEU A 394 -5.42 -12.63 8.96
CA LEU A 394 -5.59 -11.50 8.04
C LEU A 394 -5.80 -10.19 8.81
N ARG A 395 -5.15 -9.11 8.37
CA ARG A 395 -5.36 -7.75 8.87
C ARG A 395 -6.41 -7.03 8.05
N PRO A 396 -7.10 -6.00 8.57
CA PRO A 396 -8.13 -5.29 7.82
C PRO A 396 -7.69 -4.79 6.45
N TYR A 397 -6.45 -4.31 6.33
CA TYR A 397 -5.97 -3.76 5.06
C TYR A 397 -5.70 -4.83 3.97
N PHE A 398 -5.65 -6.13 4.32
CA PHE A 398 -5.70 -7.21 3.33
C PHE A 398 -6.92 -7.04 2.42
N TYR A 399 -8.06 -6.63 2.97
CA TYR A 399 -9.30 -6.46 2.22
C TYR A 399 -9.10 -5.58 1.00
N VAL A 400 -8.55 -4.38 1.19
CA VAL A 400 -8.43 -3.41 0.10
C VAL A 400 -7.24 -3.71 -0.81
N TRP A 401 -6.10 -4.13 -0.27
CA TRP A 401 -4.91 -4.40 -1.09
C TRP A 401 -5.09 -5.64 -1.98
N SER A 402 -5.78 -6.67 -1.47
CA SER A 402 -6.13 -7.87 -2.25
C SER A 402 -7.10 -7.56 -3.40
N LEU A 403 -8.03 -6.59 -3.22
CA LEU A 403 -8.86 -6.10 -4.31
C LEU A 403 -8.08 -5.30 -5.35
N LEU A 404 -7.12 -4.48 -4.92
CA LEU A 404 -6.24 -3.72 -5.83
C LEU A 404 -5.42 -4.67 -6.70
N THR A 405 -4.77 -5.67 -6.11
CA THR A 405 -3.99 -6.68 -6.84
C THR A 405 -4.85 -7.51 -7.80
N ARG A 406 -6.05 -7.93 -7.36
CA ARG A 406 -6.96 -8.77 -8.15
C ARG A 406 -7.64 -8.06 -9.32
N TYR A 407 -8.15 -6.85 -9.10
CA TYR A 407 -9.07 -6.20 -10.03
C TYR A 407 -8.45 -5.04 -10.82
N PHE A 408 -7.17 -4.77 -10.63
CA PHE A 408 -6.39 -3.83 -11.44
C PHE A 408 -5.18 -4.55 -12.05
N PRO A 409 -5.43 -5.54 -12.93
CA PRO A 409 -4.39 -6.45 -13.42
C PRO A 409 -3.42 -5.77 -14.41
N PRO A 410 -2.30 -6.45 -14.74
CA PRO A 410 -1.38 -6.03 -15.80
C PRO A 410 -2.09 -5.76 -17.14
N GLU A 411 -1.41 -5.03 -18.03
CA GLU A 411 -1.88 -4.69 -19.39
C GLU A 411 -3.10 -3.74 -19.41
N SER A 412 -3.53 -3.26 -18.24
CA SER A 412 -4.65 -2.35 -18.15
C SER A 412 -4.26 -0.91 -18.51
N THR A 413 -5.21 -0.16 -19.06
CA THR A 413 -5.06 1.28 -19.32
C THR A 413 -5.58 2.09 -18.13
N VAL A 414 -4.76 2.96 -17.55
CA VAL A 414 -5.16 3.94 -16.53
C VAL A 414 -5.53 5.26 -17.19
N TYR A 415 -6.71 5.77 -16.87
CA TYR A 415 -7.21 7.03 -17.42
C TYR A 415 -7.08 8.16 -16.41
N ASP A 416 -6.74 9.35 -16.92
CA ASP A 416 -6.71 10.56 -16.12
C ASP A 416 -8.14 11.04 -15.82
N VAL A 417 -8.46 11.10 -14.54
CA VAL A 417 -9.75 11.57 -14.00
C VAL A 417 -9.65 12.99 -13.41
N GLY A 418 -8.45 13.58 -13.41
CA GLY A 418 -8.14 14.87 -12.81
C GLY A 418 -8.30 14.89 -11.29
N LYS A 419 -8.01 16.06 -10.69
CA LYS A 419 -8.31 16.30 -9.27
C LYS A 419 -9.81 16.53 -9.10
N VAL A 420 -10.44 15.73 -8.24
CA VAL A 420 -11.88 15.77 -7.98
C VAL A 420 -12.20 16.62 -6.76
N SER A 421 -11.58 16.32 -5.62
CA SER A 421 -11.64 17.13 -4.40
C SER A 421 -10.38 16.89 -3.56
N ASP A 422 -10.24 17.59 -2.44
CA ASP A 422 -9.12 17.39 -1.52
C ASP A 422 -9.19 16.05 -0.78
N ASP A 423 -10.40 15.53 -0.54
CA ASP A 423 -10.63 14.33 0.26
C ASP A 423 -10.97 13.07 -0.55
N VAL A 424 -11.31 13.22 -1.85
CA VAL A 424 -11.70 12.08 -2.70
C VAL A 424 -10.61 11.78 -3.72
N ARG A 425 -10.28 10.49 -3.86
CA ARG A 425 -9.42 9.97 -4.94
C ARG A 425 -10.17 8.95 -5.76
N ILE A 426 -9.84 8.94 -7.05
CA ILE A 426 -10.44 8.01 -8.01
C ILE A 426 -9.32 7.42 -8.86
N LEU A 427 -9.32 6.11 -8.99
CA LEU A 427 -8.55 5.38 -10.00
C LEU A 427 -9.54 4.76 -10.97
N ALA A 428 -9.39 5.02 -12.26
CA ALA A 428 -10.24 4.48 -13.32
C ALA A 428 -9.40 3.69 -14.33
N VAL A 429 -9.72 2.41 -14.48
CA VAL A 429 -8.92 1.47 -15.26
C VAL A 429 -9.79 0.69 -16.23
N GLY A 430 -9.33 0.62 -17.48
CA GLY A 430 -9.94 -0.21 -18.53
C GLY A 430 -9.04 -1.41 -18.82
N ILE A 431 -9.57 -2.60 -18.61
CA ILE A 431 -8.87 -3.88 -18.77
C ILE A 431 -9.18 -4.43 -20.17
N PRO A 432 -8.16 -4.71 -21.02
CA PRO A 432 -8.39 -5.22 -22.36
C PRO A 432 -8.97 -6.63 -22.35
N LYS A 433 -9.95 -6.89 -23.22
CA LYS A 433 -10.48 -8.23 -23.51
C LYS A 433 -10.02 -8.69 -24.89
N LYS A 434 -9.93 -10.02 -25.08
CA LYS A 434 -9.54 -10.63 -26.37
C LYS A 434 -10.44 -10.23 -27.55
N ASN A 435 -11.70 -9.90 -27.28
CA ASN A 435 -12.67 -9.49 -28.30
C ASN A 435 -12.60 -7.99 -28.67
N GLY A 436 -11.66 -7.23 -28.09
CA GLY A 436 -11.51 -5.79 -28.31
C GLY A 436 -12.40 -4.90 -27.44
N GLU A 437 -13.29 -5.48 -26.62
CA GLU A 437 -13.99 -4.75 -25.57
C GLU A 437 -13.07 -4.51 -24.36
N LYS A 438 -13.52 -3.68 -23.41
CA LYS A 438 -12.86 -3.51 -22.12
C LYS A 438 -13.79 -3.89 -20.98
N ASP A 439 -13.23 -4.59 -20.00
CA ASP A 439 -13.76 -4.60 -18.64
C ASP A 439 -13.28 -3.34 -17.91
N TRP A 440 -13.95 -2.98 -16.82
CA TRP A 440 -13.71 -1.73 -16.11
C TRP A 440 -13.57 -1.98 -14.62
N SER A 441 -12.57 -1.33 -14.01
CA SER A 441 -12.38 -1.28 -12.57
C SER A 441 -12.19 0.16 -12.10
N PHE A 442 -12.81 0.48 -10.97
CA PHE A 442 -12.72 1.78 -10.32
C PHE A 442 -12.41 1.60 -8.85
N CYS A 443 -11.48 2.40 -8.32
CA CYS A 443 -11.25 2.52 -6.88
C CYS A 443 -11.59 3.95 -6.48
N PHE A 444 -12.52 4.10 -5.54
CA PHE A 444 -12.91 5.37 -4.95
C PHE A 444 -12.46 5.38 -3.50
N VAL A 445 -11.68 6.38 -3.11
CA VAL A 445 -11.24 6.57 -1.74
C VAL A 445 -11.81 7.89 -1.24
N ASN A 446 -12.52 7.86 -0.13
CA ASN A 446 -13.05 9.05 0.53
C ASN A 446 -12.39 9.20 1.91
N ARG A 447 -11.58 10.23 2.06
CA ARG A 447 -10.85 10.60 3.28
C ARG A 447 -11.61 11.59 4.16
N GLY A 448 -12.73 12.12 3.66
CA GLY A 448 -13.60 13.04 4.37
C GLY A 448 -14.58 12.29 5.26
N GLU A 449 -15.17 12.98 6.22
CA GLU A 449 -16.13 12.39 7.17
C GLU A 449 -17.52 12.17 6.56
N GLN A 450 -17.86 12.90 5.49
CA GLN A 450 -19.18 12.88 4.88
C GLN A 450 -19.21 11.95 3.67
N PRO A 451 -20.34 11.27 3.40
CA PRO A 451 -20.51 10.53 2.18
C PRO A 451 -20.45 11.45 0.95
N VAL A 452 -19.91 10.94 -0.14
CA VAL A 452 -19.90 11.59 -1.45
C VAL A 452 -20.67 10.75 -2.46
N LYS A 453 -21.39 11.41 -3.35
CA LYS A 453 -22.10 10.81 -4.47
C LYS A 453 -21.25 11.00 -5.72
N ILE A 454 -20.97 9.92 -6.45
CA ILE A 454 -20.22 9.93 -7.70
C ILE A 454 -21.18 9.52 -8.82
N GLU A 455 -21.29 10.36 -9.84
CA GLU A 455 -22.09 10.10 -11.04
C GLU A 455 -21.15 9.65 -12.15
N LEU A 456 -20.89 8.34 -12.20
CA LEU A 456 -19.92 7.72 -13.10
C LEU A 456 -20.55 7.41 -14.47
N GLN A 457 -19.92 7.87 -15.55
CA GLN A 457 -20.27 7.54 -16.92
C GLN A 457 -19.02 7.14 -17.71
N VAL A 458 -19.10 6.01 -18.41
CA VAL A 458 -18.09 5.55 -19.37
C VAL A 458 -18.71 5.46 -20.76
N PRO A 459 -18.53 6.49 -21.61
CA PRO A 459 -19.15 6.54 -22.93
C PRO A 459 -18.80 5.30 -23.79
N GLY A 460 -19.84 4.62 -24.26
CA GLY A 460 -19.73 3.45 -25.13
C GLY A 460 -19.39 2.13 -24.43
N ALA A 461 -19.36 2.08 -23.09
CA ALA A 461 -19.16 0.82 -22.36
C ALA A 461 -20.44 -0.05 -22.25
N GLY A 462 -21.62 0.50 -22.52
CA GLY A 462 -22.90 -0.22 -22.51
C GLY A 462 -23.30 -0.84 -21.17
N LEU A 463 -24.20 -1.83 -21.25
CA LEU A 463 -24.67 -2.63 -20.12
C LEU A 463 -23.59 -3.61 -19.66
N ARG A 464 -23.34 -3.68 -18.35
CA ARG A 464 -22.34 -4.56 -17.73
C ARG A 464 -22.85 -5.07 -16.39
N LYS A 465 -22.46 -6.30 -16.03
CA LYS A 465 -22.57 -6.80 -14.66
C LYS A 465 -21.46 -6.16 -13.82
N PHE A 466 -21.84 -5.58 -12.69
CA PHE A 466 -20.96 -4.89 -11.76
C PHE A 466 -20.94 -5.55 -10.41
N ARG A 467 -19.75 -5.56 -9.81
CA ARG A 467 -19.51 -5.94 -8.43
C ARG A 467 -19.00 -4.74 -7.67
N GLN A 468 -19.60 -4.50 -6.51
CA GLN A 468 -19.19 -3.45 -5.59
C GLN A 468 -18.64 -4.07 -4.31
N TYR A 469 -17.45 -3.67 -3.94
CA TYR A 469 -16.80 -3.97 -2.68
C TYR A 469 -16.70 -2.68 -1.87
N LEU A 470 -17.04 -2.75 -0.58
CA LEU A 470 -17.00 -1.61 0.33
C LEU A 470 -16.11 -1.93 1.53
N TYR A 471 -15.26 -0.98 1.88
CA TYR A 471 -14.33 -1.05 2.99
C TYR A 471 -14.43 0.22 3.85
N SER A 472 -14.93 0.09 5.07
CA SER A 472 -15.04 1.11 6.11
C SER A 472 -15.08 0.43 7.50
N GLU A 473 -15.23 1.22 8.58
CA GLU A 473 -15.45 0.66 9.92
C GLU A 473 -16.77 -0.15 10.00
N GLU A 474 -17.75 0.18 9.17
CA GLU A 474 -19.05 -0.50 9.12
C GLU A 474 -19.14 -1.63 8.08
N SER A 475 -18.23 -1.68 7.10
CA SER A 475 -18.34 -2.61 5.97
C SER A 475 -16.99 -3.17 5.54
N ALA A 476 -16.85 -4.49 5.57
CA ALA A 476 -15.73 -5.22 4.96
C ALA A 476 -16.18 -6.67 4.73
N LYS A 477 -17.19 -6.86 3.86
CA LYS A 477 -17.84 -8.17 3.68
C LYS A 477 -16.86 -9.17 3.08
N ALA A 478 -16.66 -10.28 3.76
CA ALA A 478 -15.74 -11.35 3.36
C ALA A 478 -16.37 -12.74 3.53
N ASP A 479 -15.80 -13.74 2.87
CA ASP A 479 -16.18 -15.14 3.02
C ASP A 479 -15.63 -15.76 4.33
N ASN A 480 -15.80 -17.07 4.49
CA ASN A 480 -15.34 -17.79 5.68
C ASN A 480 -13.81 -17.87 5.82
N ASN A 481 -13.07 -17.71 4.72
CA ASN A 481 -11.61 -17.66 4.69
C ASN A 481 -11.08 -16.22 4.87
N GLY A 482 -11.98 -15.25 4.89
CA GLY A 482 -11.69 -13.83 5.06
C GLY A 482 -11.39 -13.11 3.74
N PHE A 483 -11.69 -13.73 2.60
CA PHE A 483 -11.53 -13.11 1.29
C PHE A 483 -12.67 -12.16 0.96
N PRO A 484 -12.38 -10.95 0.42
CA PRO A 484 -13.40 -9.98 0.05
C PRO A 484 -14.51 -10.55 -0.85
N MET A 485 -15.76 -10.31 -0.44
CA MET A 485 -16.96 -10.62 -1.21
C MET A 485 -17.67 -9.34 -1.64
N PRO A 486 -18.36 -9.34 -2.80
CA PRO A 486 -19.13 -8.18 -3.22
C PRO A 486 -20.26 -7.90 -2.24
N SER A 487 -20.38 -6.63 -1.85
CA SER A 487 -21.49 -6.10 -1.07
C SER A 487 -22.76 -6.02 -1.92
N VAL A 488 -22.63 -5.68 -3.20
CA VAL A 488 -23.72 -5.58 -4.17
C VAL A 488 -23.26 -6.13 -5.52
N GLU A 489 -24.14 -6.86 -6.20
CA GLU A 489 -24.03 -7.18 -7.62
C GLU A 489 -25.24 -6.62 -8.37
N SER A 490 -25.02 -5.99 -9.52
CA SER A 490 -26.10 -5.40 -10.33
C SER A 490 -25.71 -5.32 -11.79
N GLU A 491 -26.70 -5.24 -12.69
CA GLU A 491 -26.46 -4.89 -14.09
C GLU A 491 -26.74 -3.39 -14.28
N LEU A 492 -25.73 -2.66 -14.77
CA LEU A 492 -25.80 -1.21 -14.92
C LEU A 492 -25.26 -0.79 -16.29
N ASN A 493 -25.89 0.21 -16.90
CA ASN A 493 -25.44 0.76 -18.17
C ASN A 493 -24.49 1.94 -17.94
N LEU A 494 -23.18 1.67 -18.01
CA LEU A 494 -22.15 2.70 -17.83
C LEU A 494 -22.21 3.81 -18.87
N SER A 495 -22.82 3.56 -20.04
CA SER A 495 -22.98 4.62 -21.05
C SER A 495 -24.07 5.62 -20.68
N GLU A 496 -25.08 5.21 -19.94
CA GLU A 496 -26.13 6.10 -19.44
C GLU A 496 -25.71 6.77 -18.13
N GLY A 497 -24.81 6.13 -17.39
CA GLY A 497 -24.26 6.61 -16.12
C GLY A 497 -24.82 5.83 -14.94
N MET A 498 -24.11 5.83 -13.82
CA MET A 498 -24.55 5.23 -12.58
C MET A 498 -24.18 6.10 -11.38
N GLU A 499 -24.98 5.99 -10.34
CA GLU A 499 -24.73 6.68 -9.07
C GLU A 499 -24.02 5.72 -8.11
N ILE A 500 -22.93 6.20 -7.53
CA ILE A 500 -22.14 5.49 -6.53
C ILE A 500 -22.11 6.35 -5.28
N ILE A 501 -22.46 5.76 -4.13
CA ILE A 501 -22.28 6.42 -2.83
C ILE A 501 -21.02 5.85 -2.20
N CYS A 502 -20.04 6.71 -1.94
CA CYS A 502 -18.85 6.37 -1.18
C CYS A 502 -18.96 7.02 0.20
N ALA A 503 -19.06 6.20 1.25
CA ALA A 503 -19.18 6.69 2.62
C ALA A 503 -17.95 7.51 3.04
N GLY A 504 -18.07 8.28 4.12
CA GLY A 504 -16.90 8.91 4.73
C GLY A 504 -15.89 7.87 5.19
N GLU A 505 -14.60 8.23 5.18
CA GLU A 505 -13.49 7.37 5.63
C GLU A 505 -13.54 5.93 5.07
N SER A 506 -13.80 5.80 3.77
CA SER A 506 -14.05 4.51 3.13
C SER A 506 -13.32 4.34 1.80
N VAL A 507 -13.27 3.08 1.35
CA VAL A 507 -12.84 2.69 0.00
C VAL A 507 -13.95 1.89 -0.65
N GLY A 508 -14.27 2.21 -1.90
CA GLY A 508 -15.14 1.44 -2.76
C GLY A 508 -14.41 0.94 -3.99
N VAL A 509 -14.41 -0.37 -4.22
CA VAL A 509 -13.89 -0.97 -5.47
C VAL A 509 -15.06 -1.49 -6.29
N PHE A 510 -15.14 -1.06 -7.54
CA PHE A 510 -16.21 -1.40 -8.47
C PHE A 510 -15.60 -2.03 -9.71
N THR A 511 -16.04 -3.21 -10.10
CA THR A 511 -15.44 -3.91 -11.24
C THR A 511 -16.47 -4.68 -12.07
N THR A 512 -16.19 -4.81 -13.36
CA THR A 512 -16.89 -5.73 -14.27
C THR A 512 -16.15 -7.05 -14.47
N LEU A 513 -14.97 -7.22 -13.87
CA LEU A 513 -14.23 -8.48 -13.94
C LEU A 513 -14.98 -9.61 -13.22
N ALA A 514 -14.81 -10.82 -13.75
CA ALA A 514 -15.30 -12.04 -13.13
C ALA A 514 -14.72 -12.23 -11.72
N GLY A 515 -15.52 -12.78 -10.81
CA GLY A 515 -15.09 -13.13 -9.47
C GLY A 515 -14.41 -14.51 -9.45
N PHE A 516 -13.80 -14.88 -8.33
CA PHE A 516 -13.17 -16.20 -8.17
C PHE A 516 -14.20 -17.35 -8.33
N GLU A 517 -15.40 -17.18 -7.79
CA GLU A 517 -16.49 -18.18 -7.88
C GLU A 517 -16.99 -18.41 -9.32
N ASP A 518 -16.93 -17.39 -10.19
CA ASP A 518 -17.36 -17.53 -11.59
C ASP A 518 -16.37 -18.37 -12.42
N GLU A 519 -15.12 -18.47 -11.98
CA GLU A 519 -14.05 -19.14 -12.72
C GLU A 519 -13.97 -20.64 -12.39
N GLU A 520 -14.33 -21.06 -11.17
CA GLU A 520 -14.46 -22.48 -10.81
C GLU A 520 -15.57 -23.19 -11.61
N GLU A 521 -16.63 -22.48 -12.02
CA GLU A 521 -17.65 -23.04 -12.92
C GLU A 521 -17.18 -23.12 -14.39
N SER A 522 -16.06 -22.49 -14.72
CA SER A 522 -15.54 -22.37 -16.09
C SER A 522 -14.36 -23.31 -16.43
N HIS A 523 -13.89 -24.10 -15.46
CA HIS A 523 -12.78 -25.04 -15.59
C HIS A 523 -13.19 -26.51 -15.60
#